data_AF-A0A0Z8HP31-F1
#
_entry.id   AF-A0A0Z8HP31-F1
#
_cell.length_a   1.000
_cell.length_b   1.000
_cell.length_c   1.000
_cell.angle_alpha   90.00
_cell.angle_beta   90.00
_cell.angle_gamma   90.00
#
_symmetry.space_group_name_H-M   'P 1'
#
loop_
_entity.id
_entity.type
_entity.pdbx_description
1 polymer ?
#
loop_
_entity_poly.entity_id
_entity_poly.type
_entity_poly.pdbx_seq_one_letter_code
_entity_poly.pdbx_strand_id
1 'polypeptide(L)'
;MEFEAVKLRGMLMGVASAIDFESKAVIGVQLDIGYRTESGRFMTNNIKVLGAKQADFASFLDEVVEIQLENVTVTSYLQSNRAMLSIKAQKATVL
;
A
#
# COMPACT_ATOMS: atom_id res chain seq x y z
N MET A 1 8.26 10.87 -6.38
CA MET A 1 7.36 11.14 -7.52
C MET A 1 5.97 11.31 -6.98
N GLU A 2 5.21 12.28 -7.48
CA GLU A 2 3.87 12.59 -6.99
C GLU A 2 2.85 12.35 -8.09
N PHE A 3 1.72 11.76 -7.72
CA PHE A 3 0.63 11.43 -8.62
C PHE A 3 -0.69 11.83 -7.99
N GLU A 4 -1.59 12.40 -8.78
CA GLU A 4 -2.93 12.76 -8.32
C GLU A 4 -3.78 11.52 -8.04
N ALA A 5 -3.74 10.53 -8.95
CA ALA A 5 -4.42 9.24 -8.78
C ALA A 5 -3.60 8.09 -9.36
N VAL A 6 -3.61 6.95 -8.68
CA VAL A 6 -2.95 5.70 -9.14
C VAL A 6 -3.90 4.54 -8.90
N LYS A 7 -4.09 3.69 -9.91
CA LYS A 7 -4.81 2.42 -9.77
C LYS A 7 -3.82 1.26 -9.68
N LEU A 8 -4.04 0.37 -8.73
CA LEU A 8 -3.23 -0.81 -8.51
C LEU A 8 -4.15 -2.02 -8.36
N ARG A 9 -3.82 -3.11 -9.06
CA ARG A 9 -4.50 -4.39 -8.90
C ARG A 9 -3.54 -5.41 -8.35
N GLY A 10 -3.96 -6.14 -7.33
CA GLY A 10 -3.17 -7.21 -6.75
C GLY A 10 -3.88 -7.91 -5.62
N MET A 11 -3.25 -8.95 -5.10
CA MET A 11 -3.73 -9.68 -3.93
C MET A 11 -3.37 -8.89 -2.67
N LEU A 12 -4.36 -8.61 -1.82
CA LEU A 12 -4.12 -7.98 -0.52
C LEU A 12 -3.62 -9.05 0.45
N MET A 13 -2.32 -9.01 0.76
CA MET A 13 -1.67 -10.03 1.59
C MET A 13 -1.60 -9.65 3.07
N GLY A 14 -1.62 -8.35 3.35
CA GLY A 14 -1.37 -7.85 4.69
C GLY A 14 -2.00 -6.50 4.90
N VAL A 15 -2.63 -6.34 6.06
CA VAL A 15 -3.17 -5.07 6.54
C VAL A 15 -2.64 -4.85 7.95
N ALA A 16 -1.78 -3.86 8.11
CA ALA A 16 -1.19 -3.46 9.38
C ALA A 16 -1.56 -2.03 9.72
N SER A 17 -1.62 -1.68 11.00
CA SER A 17 -1.80 -0.28 11.39
C SER A 17 -0.50 0.51 11.18
N ALA A 18 -0.59 1.67 10.52
CA ALA A 18 0.53 2.60 10.41
C ALA A 18 0.56 3.46 11.67
N ILE A 19 1.52 3.17 12.54
CA ILE A 19 1.72 3.86 13.82
C ILE A 19 2.85 4.87 13.66
N ASP A 20 2.64 6.08 14.18
CA ASP A 20 3.70 7.05 14.33
C ASP A 20 4.66 6.64 15.44
N PHE A 21 5.96 6.73 15.18
CA PHE A 21 6.95 6.35 16.18
C PHE A 21 7.04 7.37 17.32
N GLU A 22 6.84 8.66 17.03
CA GLU A 22 6.97 9.73 18.04
C GLU A 22 5.71 9.85 18.90
N SER A 23 4.53 9.92 18.27
CA SER A 23 3.26 10.11 18.99
C SER A 23 2.60 8.80 19.45
N LYS A 24 3.07 7.64 18.98
CA LYS A 24 2.40 6.32 19.13
C LYS A 24 0.95 6.30 18.64
N ALA A 25 0.51 7.34 17.92
CA ALA A 25 -0.83 7.42 17.38
C ALA A 25 -0.94 6.57 16.11
N VAL A 26 -2.10 5.95 15.90
CA VAL A 26 -2.42 5.30 14.62
C VAL A 26 -2.75 6.40 13.62
N ILE A 27 -1.81 6.67 12.71
CA ILE A 27 -1.97 7.70 11.67
C ILE A 27 -2.68 7.12 10.44
N GLY A 28 -2.67 5.80 10.25
CA GLY A 28 -3.39 5.18 9.15
C GLY A 28 -3.19 3.68 9.07
N VAL A 29 -3.14 3.17 7.84
CA VAL A 29 -3.01 1.74 7.54
C VAL A 29 -1.89 1.50 6.54
N GLN A 30 -1.21 0.38 6.69
CA GLN A 30 -0.22 -0.16 5.79
C GLN A 30 -0.81 -1.39 5.10
N LEU A 31 -0.86 -1.36 3.78
CA LEU A 31 -1.36 -2.43 2.92
C LEU A 31 -0.17 -3.04 2.17
N ASP A 32 -0.06 -4.36 2.23
CA ASP A 32 0.90 -5.12 1.43
C ASP A 32 0.15 -5.78 0.27
N ILE A 33 0.39 -5.26 -0.93
CA ILE A 33 -0.25 -5.77 -2.16
C ILE A 33 0.78 -6.58 -2.95
N GLY A 34 0.50 -7.87 -3.09
CA GLY A 34 1.26 -8.79 -3.92
C GLY A 34 0.72 -8.81 -5.36
N TYR A 35 1.60 -8.70 -6.34
CA TYR A 35 1.25 -8.88 -7.75
C TYR A 35 2.35 -9.65 -8.48
N ARG A 36 1.98 -10.31 -9.57
CA ARG A 36 2.93 -10.95 -10.48
C ARG A 36 3.20 -10.04 -11.65
N THR A 37 4.48 -9.82 -11.95
CA THR A 37 4.90 -9.14 -13.17
C THR A 37 4.62 -10.02 -14.38
N GLU A 38 4.61 -9.44 -15.58
CA GLU A 38 4.46 -10.20 -16.84
C GLU A 38 5.54 -11.29 -17.00
N SER A 39 6.72 -11.06 -16.42
CA SER A 39 7.81 -12.04 -16.34
C SER A 39 7.60 -13.17 -15.31
N GLY A 40 6.44 -13.21 -14.64
CA GLY A 40 6.07 -14.23 -13.66
C GLY A 40 6.66 -14.04 -12.27
N ARG A 41 7.49 -13.01 -12.05
CA ARG A 41 8.11 -12.71 -10.76
C ARG A 41 7.08 -12.11 -9.80
N PHE A 42 7.11 -12.59 -8.56
CA PHE A 42 6.28 -12.04 -7.50
C PHE A 42 6.93 -10.77 -6.93
N MET A 43 6.15 -9.70 -6.87
CA MET A 43 6.54 -8.40 -6.32
C MET A 43 5.50 -7.96 -5.29
N THR A 44 5.95 -7.26 -4.27
CA THR A 44 5.08 -6.71 -3.22
C THR A 44 5.26 -5.20 -3.16
N ASN A 45 4.16 -4.48 -3.17
CA ASN A 45 4.13 -3.04 -2.95
C ASN A 45 3.64 -2.76 -1.54
N ASN A 46 4.40 -1.94 -0.82
CA ASN A 46 4.01 -1.45 0.49
C ASN A 46 3.32 -0.09 0.33
N ILE A 47 2.03 -0.03 0.67
CA ILE A 47 1.20 1.16 0.51
C ILE A 47 0.79 1.65 1.90
N LYS A 48 1.14 2.89 2.23
CA LYS A 48 0.72 3.55 3.48
C LYS A 48 -0.37 4.54 3.16
N VAL A 49 -1.57 4.30 3.67
CA VAL A 49 -2.73 5.18 3.50
C VAL A 49 -2.96 5.93 4.81
N LEU A 50 -2.84 7.25 4.75
CA LEU A 50 -3.05 8.12 5.91
C LEU A 50 -4.55 8.28 6.18
N GLY A 51 -4.96 8.32 7.44
CA GLY A 51 -6.35 8.57 7.84
C GLY A 51 -7.35 7.43 7.60
N ALA A 52 -6.93 6.30 7.02
CA ALA A 52 -7.79 5.14 6.80
C ALA A 52 -7.62 4.09 7.91
N LYS A 53 -8.68 3.32 8.21
CA LYS A 53 -8.66 2.33 9.31
C LYS A 53 -8.39 0.93 8.77
N GLN A 54 -7.75 0.11 9.60
CA GLN A 54 -7.49 -1.30 9.29
C GLN A 54 -8.79 -2.08 8.99
N ALA A 55 -9.87 -1.78 9.72
CA ALA A 55 -11.16 -2.44 9.55
C ALA A 55 -11.76 -2.26 8.14
N ASP A 56 -11.44 -1.16 7.46
CA ASP A 56 -11.95 -0.85 6.12
C ASP A 56 -11.36 -1.78 5.05
N PHE A 57 -10.19 -2.38 5.33
CA PHE A 57 -9.46 -3.24 4.38
C PHE A 57 -9.35 -4.69 4.83
N ALA A 58 -9.59 -4.99 6.12
CA ALA A 58 -9.44 -6.33 6.68
C ALA A 58 -10.37 -7.37 6.04
N SER A 59 -11.54 -6.96 5.54
CA SER A 59 -12.48 -7.85 4.84
C SER A 59 -11.97 -8.34 3.49
N PHE A 60 -10.99 -7.66 2.90
CA PHE A 60 -10.44 -7.96 1.57
C PHE A 60 -9.12 -8.73 1.65
N LEU A 61 -8.72 -9.21 2.83
CA LEU A 61 -7.54 -10.05 2.99
C LEU A 61 -7.66 -11.32 2.15
N ASP A 62 -6.55 -11.72 1.52
CA ASP A 62 -6.43 -12.86 0.59
C ASP A 62 -7.23 -12.71 -0.72
N GLU A 63 -7.93 -11.60 -0.93
CA GLU A 63 -8.65 -11.31 -2.17
C GLU A 63 -7.82 -10.50 -3.16
N VAL A 64 -8.13 -10.67 -4.45
CA VAL A 64 -7.58 -9.82 -5.52
C VAL A 64 -8.43 -8.57 -5.61
N VAL A 65 -7.88 -7.45 -5.16
CA VAL A 65 -8.54 -6.15 -5.15
C VAL A 65 -7.95 -5.20 -6.18
N GLU A 66 -8.80 -4.32 -6.70
CA GLU A 66 -8.36 -3.12 -7.40
C GLU A 66 -8.51 -1.93 -6.45
N ILE A 67 -7.40 -1.25 -6.17
CA ILE A 67 -7.36 -0.10 -5.26
C ILE A 67 -7.02 1.14 -6.06
N GLN A 68 -7.88 2.15 -5.94
CA GLN A 68 -7.61 3.51 -6.38
C GLN A 68 -7.05 4.33 -5.23
N LEU A 69 -5.82 4.81 -5.41
CA LEU A 69 -5.11 5.68 -4.48
C LEU A 69 -5.18 7.12 -4.97
N GLU A 70 -5.43 8.07 -4.07
CA GLU A 70 -5.46 9.51 -4.35
C GLU A 70 -4.35 10.24 -3.57
N ASN A 71 -3.77 11.28 -4.19
CA ASN A 71 -2.64 12.07 -3.68
C ASN A 71 -1.47 11.18 -3.24
N VAL A 72 -0.86 10.52 -4.23
CA VAL A 72 0.12 9.46 -4.03
C VAL A 72 1.54 10.01 -4.15
N THR A 73 2.34 9.80 -3.12
CA THR A 73 3.78 9.99 -3.17
C THR A 73 4.47 8.62 -3.25
N VAL A 74 5.22 8.41 -4.34
CA VAL A 74 6.05 7.21 -4.52
C VAL A 74 7.50 7.56 -4.26
N THR A 75 8.12 6.82 -3.34
CA THR A 75 9.54 6.94 -2.98
C THR A 75 10.23 5.60 -3.22
N SER A 76 11.32 5.61 -3.97
CA SER A 76 12.18 4.43 -4.10
C SER A 76 13.21 4.41 -2.97
N TYR A 77 13.51 3.21 -2.48
CA TYR A 77 14.56 2.99 -1.50
C TYR A 77 15.24 1.64 -1.77
N LEU A 78 16.48 1.51 -1.32
CA LEU A 78 17.21 0.25 -1.39
C LEU A 78 17.04 -0.49 -0.06
N GLN A 79 16.61 -1.75 -0.14
CA GLN A 79 16.57 -2.65 1.00
C GLN A 79 17.27 -3.95 0.61
N SER A 80 18.35 -4.30 1.33
CA SER A 80 19.11 -5.54 1.11
C SER A 80 19.47 -5.80 -0.36
N ASN A 81 20.03 -4.78 -1.04
CA ASN A 81 20.41 -4.82 -2.46
C ASN A 81 19.23 -5.01 -3.45
N ARG A 82 18.00 -4.69 -3.03
CA ARG A 82 16.80 -4.68 -3.88
C ARG A 82 16.22 -3.27 -3.91
N ALA A 83 15.82 -2.81 -5.09
CA ALA A 83 15.01 -1.61 -5.22
C ALA A 83 13.57 -1.93 -4.75
N MET A 84 13.11 -1.20 -3.75
CA MET A 84 11.74 -1.25 -3.25
C MET A 84 11.06 0.09 -3.48
N LEU A 85 9.74 0.04 -3.62
CA LEU A 85 8.89 1.21 -3.76
C LEU A 85 8.03 1.32 -2.51
N SER A 86 8.11 2.47 -1.85
CA SER A 86 7.18 2.89 -0.80
C SER A 86 6.16 3.80 -1.45
N ILE A 87 4.89 3.42 -1.35
CA ILE A 87 3.77 4.21 -1.86
C ILE A 87 3.07 4.81 -0.65
N LYS A 88 2.94 6.13 -0.59
CA LYS A 88 2.13 6.83 0.41
C LYS A 88 0.93 7.45 -0.29
N ALA A 89 -0.27 7.29 0.24
CA ALA A 89 -1.48 7.88 -0.29
C ALA A 89 -2.27 8.57 0.83
N GLN A 90 -3.02 9.62 0.51
CA GLN A 90 -3.93 10.25 1.48
C GLN A 90 -5.26 9.52 1.57
N LYS A 91 -5.66 8.83 0.51
CA LYS A 91 -6.92 8.09 0.47
C LYS A 91 -6.77 6.87 -0.42
N ALA A 92 -7.44 5.79 -0.03
CA ALA A 92 -7.53 4.56 -0.81
C ALA A 92 -8.98 4.12 -0.86
N THR A 93 -9.45 3.77 -2.05
CA THR A 93 -10.79 3.25 -2.30
C THR A 93 -10.65 1.92 -3.04
N VAL A 94 -11.25 0.86 -2.51
CA VAL A 94 -11.37 -0.43 -3.21
C VAL A 94 -12.52 -0.31 -4.21
N LEU A 95 -12.28 -0.72 -5.46
CA LEU A 95 -13.25 -0.71 -6.56
C LEU A 95 -13.92 -2.07 -6.75
#